data_AF-A0AAV6D993-F1
#
_entry.id   AF-A0AAV6D993-F1
#
_cell.length_a   1.000
_cell.length_b   1.000
_cell.length_c   1.000
_cell.angle_alpha   90.00
_cell.angle_beta   90.00
_cell.angle_gamma   90.00
#
_symmetry.space_group_name_H-M   'P 1'
#
loop_
_entity.id
_entity.type
_entity.pdbx_description
1 polymer ?
#
loop_
_entity_poly.entity_id
_entity_poly.type
_entity_poly.pdbx_seq_one_letter_code
_entity_poly.pdbx_strand_id
1 'polypeptide(L)'
;MDAAPRKRTLGERWLEARPTKTAMFWSWVLVVILTLIVGFEWGGWVTGRTAKSMAEAASTDAVLARLVPMCVAKARQDPQWAEKKAALAKTSSWDRSDYVTKQGWATLPAQKEADPQVARECADQLVNG
;
A
#
# COMPACT_ATOMS: atom_id res chain seq x y z
N MET A 1 -70.65 -23.12 -27.97
CA MET A 1 -69.62 -23.96 -27.33
C MET A 1 -68.31 -23.23 -27.53
N ASP A 2 -68.03 -22.25 -26.68
CA ASP A 2 -66.81 -21.45 -26.80
C ASP A 2 -65.67 -22.19 -26.12
N ALA A 3 -64.64 -22.51 -26.90
CA ALA A 3 -63.45 -23.19 -26.43
C ALA A 3 -62.68 -22.29 -25.44
N ALA A 4 -62.43 -22.80 -24.23
CA ALA A 4 -61.70 -22.07 -23.20
C ALA A 4 -60.24 -21.79 -23.63
N PRO A 5 -59.68 -20.61 -23.31
CA PRO A 5 -58.34 -20.25 -23.73
C PRO A 5 -57.26 -21.08 -23.01
N ARG A 6 -56.35 -21.68 -23.78
CA ARG A 6 -55.24 -22.52 -23.27
C ARG A 6 -54.21 -21.64 -22.52
N LYS A 7 -53.77 -22.07 -21.34
CA LYS A 7 -52.69 -21.37 -20.59
C LYS A 7 -51.34 -21.60 -21.27
N ARG A 8 -50.61 -20.53 -21.58
CA ARG A 8 -49.27 -20.57 -22.20
C ARG A 8 -48.28 -21.31 -21.30
N THR A 9 -47.48 -22.19 -21.88
CA THR A 9 -46.46 -22.95 -21.14
C THR A 9 -45.29 -22.05 -20.71
N LEU A 10 -44.60 -22.38 -19.63
CA LEU A 10 -43.48 -21.57 -19.14
C LEU A 10 -42.39 -21.38 -20.21
N GLY A 11 -42.13 -22.40 -21.02
CA GLY A 11 -41.18 -22.33 -22.13
C GLY A 11 -41.58 -21.35 -23.24
N GLU A 12 -42.86 -21.33 -23.63
CA GLU A 12 -43.36 -20.36 -24.62
C GLU A 12 -43.28 -18.93 -24.09
N ARG A 13 -43.50 -18.73 -22.79
CA ARG A 13 -43.38 -17.42 -22.14
C ARG A 13 -41.94 -16.91 -22.10
N TRP A 14 -40.95 -17.79 -22.01
CA TRP A 14 -39.53 -17.45 -22.11
C TRP A 14 -39.11 -17.10 -23.55
N LEU A 15 -39.69 -17.77 -24.55
CA LEU A 15 -39.46 -17.46 -25.97
C LEU A 15 -40.15 -16.17 -26.42
N GLU A 16 -41.32 -15.86 -25.88
CA GLU A 16 -42.06 -14.61 -26.14
C GLU A 16 -41.54 -13.41 -25.32
N ALA A 17 -40.77 -13.67 -24.26
CA ALA A 17 -40.09 -12.64 -23.50
C ALA A 17 -39.02 -11.96 -24.37
N ARG A 18 -39.45 -10.97 -25.17
CA ARG A 18 -38.59 -10.05 -25.89
C ARG A 18 -37.93 -9.14 -24.86
N PRO A 19 -36.63 -9.28 -24.57
CA PRO A 19 -35.97 -8.37 -23.65
C PRO A 19 -36.05 -6.96 -24.24
N THR A 20 -36.70 -6.06 -23.53
CA THR A 20 -36.71 -4.64 -23.90
C THR A 20 -35.27 -4.11 -23.83
N LYS A 21 -34.92 -3.17 -24.71
CA LYS A 21 -33.57 -2.58 -24.73
C LYS A 21 -33.15 -2.04 -23.36
N THR A 22 -34.11 -1.53 -22.60
CA THR A 22 -33.93 -1.08 -21.22
C THR A 22 -33.63 -2.23 -20.26
N ALA A 23 -34.34 -3.35 -20.33
CA ALA A 23 -34.07 -4.53 -19.49
C ALA A 23 -32.67 -5.11 -19.75
N MET A 24 -32.25 -5.17 -21.01
CA MET A 24 -30.90 -5.66 -21.35
C MET A 24 -29.80 -4.74 -20.81
N PHE A 25 -29.99 -3.41 -20.90
CA PHE A 25 -29.06 -2.44 -20.34
C PHE A 25 -28.90 -2.58 -18.82
N TRP A 26 -30.02 -2.66 -18.08
CA TRP A 26 -29.98 -2.80 -16.62
C TRP A 26 -29.38 -4.14 -16.17
N SER A 27 -29.65 -5.24 -16.88
CA SER A 27 -28.99 -6.52 -16.62
C SER A 27 -27.47 -6.43 -16.79
N TRP A 28 -27.00 -5.75 -17.83
CA TRP A 28 -25.56 -5.57 -18.05
C TRP A 28 -24.91 -4.71 -16.96
N VAL A 29 -25.55 -3.61 -16.56
CA VAL A 29 -25.10 -2.77 -15.45
C VAL A 29 -24.98 -3.58 -14.15
N LEU A 30 -25.96 -4.44 -13.85
CA LEU A 30 -25.93 -5.30 -12.67
C LEU A 30 -24.75 -6.28 -12.71
N VAL A 31 -24.47 -6.90 -13.87
CA VAL A 31 -23.32 -7.81 -14.04
C VAL A 31 -21.98 -7.07 -13.86
N VAL A 32 -21.86 -5.85 -14.38
CA VAL A 32 -20.65 -5.03 -14.20
C VAL A 32 -20.42 -4.72 -12.73
N ILE A 33 -21.45 -4.27 -12.01
CA ILE A 33 -21.36 -3.97 -10.58
C ILE A 33 -20.96 -5.21 -9.77
N LEU A 34 -21.59 -6.35 -10.03
CA LEU A 34 -21.24 -7.61 -9.36
C LEU A 34 -19.79 -8.03 -9.61
N THR A 35 -19.32 -7.90 -10.87
CA THR A 35 -17.91 -8.20 -11.22
C THR A 35 -16.95 -7.28 -10.49
N LEU A 36 -17.27 -5.98 -10.38
CA LEU A 36 -16.44 -5.03 -9.64
C LEU A 36 -16.38 -5.40 -8.15
N ILE A 37 -17.52 -5.67 -7.50
CA ILE A 37 -17.55 -6.05 -6.09
C ILE A 37 -16.68 -7.29 -5.86
N VAL A 38 -16.89 -8.35 -6.64
CA VAL A 38 -16.10 -9.58 -6.50
C VAL A 38 -14.61 -9.32 -6.78
N GLY A 39 -14.29 -8.51 -7.79
CA GLY A 39 -12.91 -8.17 -8.15
C GLY A 39 -12.20 -7.37 -7.06
N PHE A 40 -12.84 -6.35 -6.50
CA PHE A 40 -12.24 -5.45 -5.51
C PHE A 40 -12.27 -6.01 -4.08
N GLU A 41 -13.26 -6.82 -3.70
CA GLU A 41 -13.35 -7.41 -2.35
C GLU A 41 -12.53 -8.70 -2.23
N TRP A 42 -12.66 -9.62 -3.19
CA TRP A 42 -12.02 -10.96 -3.11
C TRP A 42 -10.91 -11.17 -4.13
N GLY A 43 -11.06 -10.59 -5.33
CA GLY A 43 -10.09 -10.72 -6.41
C GLY A 43 -8.81 -9.92 -6.19
N GLY A 44 -8.75 -9.08 -5.16
CA GLY A 44 -7.61 -8.21 -4.87
C GLY A 44 -7.34 -7.17 -5.96
N TRP A 45 -8.36 -6.82 -6.75
CA TRP A 45 -8.22 -5.77 -7.76
C TRP A 45 -7.94 -4.44 -7.07
N VAL A 46 -6.91 -3.76 -7.55
CA VAL A 46 -6.54 -2.42 -7.11
C VAL A 46 -6.51 -1.50 -8.32
N THR A 47 -6.91 -0.25 -8.13
CA THR A 47 -6.79 0.74 -9.21
C THR A 47 -5.31 1.02 -9.47
N GLY A 48 -4.92 1.36 -10.70
CA GLY A 48 -3.51 1.60 -11.05
C GLY A 48 -2.83 2.67 -10.18
N ARG A 49 -3.58 3.68 -9.72
CA ARG A 49 -3.07 4.69 -8.78
C ARG A 49 -2.75 4.08 -7.42
N THR A 50 -3.66 3.27 -6.87
CA THR A 50 -3.45 2.54 -5.62
C THR A 50 -2.29 1.56 -5.74
N ALA A 51 -2.21 0.81 -6.83
CA ALA A 51 -1.12 -0.13 -7.09
C ALA A 51 0.25 0.58 -7.10
N LYS A 52 0.34 1.75 -7.75
CA LYS A 52 1.57 2.55 -7.75
C LYS A 52 1.94 3.04 -6.35
N SER A 53 0.99 3.58 -5.60
CA SER A 53 1.26 4.04 -4.22
C SER A 53 1.67 2.89 -3.30
N MET A 54 1.08 1.70 -3.46
CA MET A 54 1.47 0.52 -2.69
C MET A 54 2.88 0.05 -3.07
N ALA A 55 3.23 0.07 -4.35
CA ALA A 55 4.58 -0.28 -4.80
C ALA A 55 5.64 0.69 -4.26
N GLU A 56 5.37 2.00 -4.29
CA GLU A 56 6.26 3.02 -3.72
C GLU A 56 6.44 2.81 -2.21
N ALA A 57 5.35 2.68 -1.45
CA ALA A 57 5.41 2.42 -0.01
C ALA A 57 6.18 1.13 0.33
N ALA A 58 5.88 0.02 -0.37
CA ALA A 58 6.55 -1.25 -0.16
C ALA A 58 8.06 -1.19 -0.48
N SER A 59 8.43 -0.41 -1.50
CA SER A 59 9.85 -0.22 -1.85
C SER A 59 10.59 0.55 -0.75
N THR A 60 9.99 1.61 -0.22
CA THR A 60 10.56 2.39 0.88
C THR A 60 10.68 1.57 2.16
N ASP A 61 9.63 0.84 2.54
CA ASP A 61 9.66 -0.05 3.71
C ASP A 61 10.74 -1.14 3.60
N ALA A 62 10.87 -1.76 2.42
CA ALA A 62 11.90 -2.77 2.20
C ALA A 62 13.32 -2.21 2.31
N VAL A 63 13.50 -0.95 1.88
CA VAL A 63 14.77 -0.22 2.03
C VAL A 63 15.04 0.08 3.50
N LEU A 64 14.08 0.65 4.22
CA LEU A 64 14.20 0.96 5.65
C LEU A 64 14.46 -0.28 6.50
N ALA A 65 13.73 -1.38 6.25
CA ALA A 65 13.88 -2.63 6.97
C ALA A 65 15.29 -3.24 6.87
N ARG A 66 16.06 -2.89 5.85
CA ARG A 66 17.46 -3.34 5.69
C ARG A 66 18.47 -2.30 6.15
N LEU A 67 18.25 -1.03 5.82
CA LEU A 67 19.23 0.03 6.04
C LEU A 67 19.22 0.56 7.47
N VAL A 68 18.06 0.63 8.11
CA VAL A 68 17.95 1.12 9.49
C VAL A 68 18.73 0.21 10.45
N PRO A 69 18.61 -1.13 10.41
CA PRO A 69 19.44 -2.01 11.24
C PRO A 69 20.94 -1.85 10.98
N MET A 70 21.36 -1.62 9.73
CA MET A 70 22.76 -1.35 9.41
C MET A 70 23.25 -0.03 10.00
N CYS A 71 22.43 1.02 9.93
CA CYS A 71 22.73 2.31 10.54
C CYS A 71 22.89 2.18 12.06
N VAL A 72 22.00 1.44 12.73
CA VAL A 72 22.08 1.20 14.17
C VAL A 72 23.34 0.39 14.53
N ALA A 73 23.67 -0.64 13.76
CA ALA A 73 24.89 -1.42 13.97
C ALA A 73 26.15 -0.54 13.83
N LYS A 74 26.19 0.33 12.81
CA LYS A 74 27.30 1.27 12.59
C LYS A 74 27.42 2.30 13.72
N ALA A 75 26.30 2.83 14.21
CA ALA A 75 26.28 3.77 15.32
C ALA A 75 26.83 3.13 16.61
N ARG A 76 26.50 1.87 16.88
CA ARG A 76 27.00 1.13 18.06
C ARG A 76 28.48 0.76 17.98
N GLN A 77 29.04 0.70 16.77
CA GLN A 77 30.47 0.48 16.55
C GLN A 77 31.30 1.79 16.65
N ASP A 78 30.64 2.95 16.78
CA ASP A 78 31.33 4.22 16.95
C ASP A 78 32.08 4.25 18.29
N PRO A 79 33.39 4.54 18.31
CA PRO A 79 34.18 4.61 19.54
C PRO A 79 33.63 5.59 20.57
N GLN A 80 32.91 6.62 20.12
CA GLN A 80 32.29 7.65 20.97
C GLN A 80 30.77 7.47 21.09
N TRP A 81 30.25 6.25 20.86
CA TRP A 81 28.82 5.95 20.89
C TRP A 81 28.12 6.48 22.15
N ALA A 82 28.68 6.28 23.34
CA ALA A 82 28.05 6.69 24.60
C ALA A 82 27.82 8.21 24.69
N GLU A 83 28.84 9.00 24.31
CA GLU A 83 28.77 10.46 24.29
C GLU A 83 27.79 10.94 23.21
N LYS A 84 27.90 10.37 22.01
CA LYS A 84 27.06 10.74 20.86
C LYS A 84 25.60 10.31 21.04
N LYS A 85 25.31 9.20 21.73
CA LYS A 85 23.94 8.79 22.09
C LYS A 85 23.32 9.80 23.05
N ALA A 86 24.08 10.23 24.07
CA ALA A 86 23.61 11.24 25.02
C ALA A 86 23.35 12.59 24.34
N ALA A 87 24.18 12.98 23.37
CA ALA A 87 23.95 14.16 22.55
C ALA A 87 22.70 14.00 21.66
N LEU A 88 22.56 12.87 20.96
CA LEU A 88 21.41 12.56 20.12
C LEU A 88 20.08 12.59 20.90
N ALA A 89 20.06 12.06 22.12
CA ALA A 89 18.89 12.09 22.98
C ALA A 89 18.45 13.52 23.36
N LYS A 90 19.39 14.46 23.43
CA LYS A 90 19.13 15.89 23.71
C LYS A 90 18.78 16.69 22.45
N THR A 91 19.11 16.17 21.28
CA THR A 91 18.78 16.79 19.99
C THR A 91 17.26 16.75 19.74
N SER A 92 16.74 17.83 19.17
CA SER A 92 15.33 17.95 18.79
C SER A 92 14.94 16.90 17.74
N SER A 93 13.68 16.45 17.72
CA SER A 93 13.21 15.48 16.72
C SER A 93 13.42 15.94 15.28
N TRP A 94 13.49 17.25 15.04
CA TRP A 94 13.71 17.84 13.72
C TRP A 94 15.17 17.78 13.29
N ASP A 95 16.11 17.89 14.23
CA ASP A 95 17.56 17.91 13.94
C ASP A 95 18.23 16.52 14.08
N ARG A 96 17.48 15.53 14.57
CA ARG A 96 17.97 14.16 14.82
C ARG A 96 18.47 13.47 13.56
N SER A 97 17.76 13.57 12.44
CA SER A 97 18.17 13.00 11.15
C SER A 97 19.47 13.62 10.66
N ASP A 98 19.61 14.95 10.81
CA ASP A 98 20.80 15.69 10.41
C ASP A 98 22.00 15.31 11.28
N TYR A 99 21.77 15.13 12.59
CA TYR A 99 22.81 14.66 13.50
C TYR A 99 23.34 13.28 13.08
N VAL A 100 22.45 12.31 12.85
CA VAL A 100 22.82 10.94 12.44
C VAL A 100 23.52 10.94 11.07
N THR A 101 23.09 11.81 10.16
CA THR A 101 23.74 12.01 8.85
C THR A 101 25.14 12.60 9.00
N LYS A 102 25.33 13.61 9.87
CA LYS A 102 26.64 14.21 10.15
C LYS A 102 27.63 13.23 10.77
N GLN A 103 27.15 12.27 11.57
CA GLN A 103 27.99 11.18 12.10
C GLN A 103 28.33 10.12 11.04
N GLY A 104 27.69 10.17 9.86
CA GLY A 104 27.88 9.19 8.79
C GLY A 104 27.27 7.82 9.08
N TRP A 105 26.42 7.71 10.10
CA TRP A 105 25.79 6.44 10.48
C TRP A 105 24.70 6.02 9.48
N ALA A 106 23.95 6.99 8.95
CA ALA A 106 22.93 6.75 7.92
C ALA A 106 23.49 6.73 6.47
N THR A 107 24.77 7.07 6.28
CA THR A 107 25.41 7.06 4.96
C THR A 107 25.88 5.65 4.60
N LEU A 108 25.30 5.11 3.53
CA LEU A 108 25.64 3.83 2.95
C LEU A 108 27.07 3.82 2.38
N PRO A 109 27.82 2.69 2.46
CA PRO A 109 29.19 2.63 1.95
C PRO A 109 29.34 2.96 0.47
N ALA A 110 28.30 2.72 -0.33
CA ALA A 110 28.29 2.94 -1.78
C ALA A 110 27.60 4.25 -2.21
N GLN A 111 27.04 5.01 -1.27
CA GLN A 111 26.32 6.26 -1.55
C GLN A 111 27.07 7.45 -0.94
N LYS A 112 27.06 8.60 -1.61
CA LYS A 112 27.64 9.84 -1.06
C LYS A 112 26.72 10.52 -0.04
N GLU A 113 25.43 10.28 -0.14
CA GLU A 113 24.40 10.93 0.67
C GLU A 113 23.56 9.89 1.40
N ALA A 114 23.13 10.24 2.62
CA ALA A 114 22.20 9.43 3.38
C ALA A 114 20.78 9.67 2.86
N ASP A 115 19.99 8.60 2.77
CA ASP A 115 18.57 8.75 2.54
C ASP A 115 17.94 9.43 3.77
N PRO A 116 17.23 10.56 3.61
CA PRO A 116 16.71 11.34 4.73
C PRO A 116 15.68 10.55 5.55
N GLN A 117 14.94 9.63 4.93
CA GLN A 117 13.98 8.77 5.63
C GLN A 117 14.71 7.70 6.45
N VAL A 118 15.77 7.10 5.89
CA VAL A 118 16.64 6.17 6.65
C VAL A 118 17.28 6.89 7.84
N ALA A 119 17.78 8.12 7.64
CA ALA A 119 18.40 8.91 8.70
C ALA A 119 17.41 9.22 9.83
N ARG A 120 16.17 9.54 9.50
CA ARG A 120 15.09 9.80 10.46
C ARG A 120 14.75 8.55 11.27
N GLU A 121 14.42 7.45 10.59
CA GLU A 121 14.04 6.18 11.24
C GLU A 121 15.20 5.62 12.08
N CYS A 122 16.43 5.74 11.59
CA CYS A 122 17.60 5.36 12.37
C CYS A 122 17.76 6.22 13.63
N ALA A 123 17.57 7.54 13.53
CA ALA A 123 17.65 8.40 14.70
C ALA A 123 16.58 8.07 15.74
N ASP A 124 15.36 7.78 15.29
CA ASP A 124 14.27 7.37 16.19
C ASP A 124 14.55 6.01 16.85
N GLN A 125 15.08 5.03 16.11
CA GLN A 125 15.53 3.75 16.68
C GLN A 125 16.68 3.92 17.68
N LEU A 126 17.61 4.86 17.45
CA LEU A 126 18.74 5.08 18.36
C LEU A 126 18.34 5.79 19.65
N VAL A 127 17.27 6.60 19.62
CA VAL A 127 16.74 7.28 20.81
C VAL A 127 15.78 6.40 21.59
N ASN A 128 14.92 5.65 20.90
CA ASN A 128 13.88 4.83 21.53
C ASN A 128 14.30 3.37 21.76
N GLY A 129 15.42 2.92 21.19
CA GLY A 129 15.99 1.57 21.31
C GLY A 129 17.25 1.47 22.18
#